data_AF-A0A920AAP1-F1
#
_entry.id   AF-A0A920AAP1-F1
#
_cell.length_a   1.000
_cell.length_b   1.000
_cell.length_c   1.000
_cell.angle_alpha   90.00
_cell.angle_beta   90.00
_cell.angle_gamma   90.00
#
_symmetry.space_group_name_H-M   'P 1'
#
loop_
_entity.id
_entity.type
_entity.pdbx_description
1 polymer ?
#
loop_
_entity_poly.entity_id
_entity_poly.type
_entity_poly.pdbx_seq_one_letter_code
_entity_poly.pdbx_strand_id
1 'polypeptide(L)'
;MEGILLGPIMVGLGINNKLENLNENYILSSKKLGINKRTFNWIIDIFEHLNFISTTNSEKRFNNKGIFYAKRASAYGVTVSYLPTFAQLETLLIGDPNKLWEKTADGDESHVYRYMNVWGSGGAHSTYFKKIDEIIIEIFNRPINEQPKGIIDIGCGDGTFIHHVYSIISEKTARGKILSKHPILIVGADYNKKARIATRNKMSAENISAEIVFGDISDPENLNKMLIEKLGIRLGDLLNTRTFLDHNRIYQKPTKTELTTKSEGAFAYRGRRIPNNELFQNLKNHFEILGSLP
;
A
#
# COMPACT_ATOMS: atom_id res chain seq x y z
N MET A 1 -9.48 -6.14 24.63
CA MET A 1 -9.39 -7.56 24.20
C MET A 1 -10.23 -7.86 22.96
N GLU A 2 -11.45 -7.31 22.83
CA GLU A 2 -12.35 -7.55 21.68
C GLU A 2 -11.69 -7.39 20.30
N GLY A 3 -10.87 -6.36 20.10
CA GLY A 3 -10.17 -6.12 18.83
C GLY A 3 -9.22 -7.25 18.39
N ILE A 4 -8.67 -8.02 19.33
CA ILE A 4 -7.78 -9.17 19.04
C ILE A 4 -8.56 -10.28 18.34
N LEU A 5 -9.85 -10.44 18.67
CA LEU A 5 -10.72 -11.44 18.04
C LEU A 5 -11.42 -10.86 16.82
N LEU A 6 -12.00 -9.66 16.95
CA LEU A 6 -12.82 -9.05 15.91
C LEU A 6 -12.00 -8.71 14.66
N GLY A 7 -10.79 -8.16 14.81
CA GLY A 7 -9.94 -7.76 13.69
C GLY A 7 -9.66 -8.92 12.74
N PRO A 8 -9.06 -10.03 13.20
CA PRO A 8 -8.81 -11.20 12.37
C PRO A 8 -10.06 -11.81 11.74
N ILE A 9 -11.19 -11.83 12.45
CA ILE A 9 -12.47 -12.31 11.90
C ILE A 9 -12.92 -11.43 10.74
N MET A 10 -12.96 -10.10 10.93
CA MET A 10 -13.40 -9.17 9.90
C MET A 10 -12.47 -9.20 8.68
N VAL A 11 -11.16 -9.23 8.90
CA VAL A 11 -10.17 -9.33 7.81
C VAL A 11 -10.31 -10.66 7.07
N GLY A 12 -10.44 -11.78 7.78
CA GLY A 12 -10.61 -13.10 7.17
C GLY A 12 -11.88 -13.19 6.32
N LEU A 13 -13.00 -12.69 6.82
CA LEU A 13 -14.25 -12.63 6.05
C LEU A 13 -14.14 -11.66 4.85
N GLY A 14 -13.49 -10.51 5.04
CA GLY A 14 -13.31 -9.49 4.00
C GLY A 14 -12.43 -9.95 2.85
N ILE A 15 -11.26 -10.53 3.13
CA ILE A 15 -10.32 -11.05 2.12
C ILE A 15 -10.96 -12.15 1.27
N ASN A 16 -11.88 -12.92 1.86
CA ASN A 16 -12.60 -13.99 1.17
C ASN A 16 -13.93 -13.52 0.53
N ASN A 17 -14.11 -12.20 0.38
CA ASN A 17 -15.27 -11.55 -0.23
C ASN A 17 -16.61 -11.95 0.43
N LYS A 18 -16.59 -12.31 1.72
CA LYS A 18 -17.79 -12.72 2.47
C LYS A 18 -18.57 -11.56 3.06
N LEU A 19 -18.02 -10.34 2.96
CA LEU A 19 -18.62 -9.10 3.47
C LEU A 19 -19.06 -8.16 2.34
N GLU A 20 -19.00 -8.60 1.08
CA GLU A 20 -19.48 -7.83 -0.06
C GLU A 20 -21.01 -7.79 -0.09
N ASN A 21 -21.58 -6.65 -0.50
CA ASN A 21 -23.02 -6.45 -0.67
C ASN A 21 -23.87 -6.73 0.58
N LEU A 22 -23.28 -6.60 1.78
CA LEU A 22 -24.01 -6.73 3.03
C LEU A 22 -25.08 -5.63 3.16
N ASN A 23 -26.29 -6.08 3.46
CA ASN A 23 -27.43 -5.26 3.84
C ASN A 23 -28.17 -5.96 4.99
N GLU A 24 -29.15 -5.29 5.60
CA GLU A 24 -29.94 -5.82 6.73
C GLU A 24 -30.72 -7.10 6.35
N ASN A 25 -30.93 -7.33 5.06
CA ASN A 25 -31.59 -8.53 4.54
C ASN A 25 -30.64 -9.73 4.37
N TYR A 26 -29.34 -9.58 4.66
CA TYR A 26 -28.38 -10.68 4.57
C TYR A 26 -28.45 -11.61 5.79
N ILE A 27 -29.01 -12.80 5.61
CA ILE A 27 -29.00 -13.86 6.64
C ILE A 27 -27.62 -14.51 6.69
N LEU A 28 -26.99 -14.47 7.87
CA LEU A 28 -25.73 -15.13 8.19
C LEU A 28 -25.94 -16.63 8.34
N SER A 29 -25.11 -17.43 7.67
CA SER A 29 -25.05 -18.87 7.87
C SER A 29 -23.65 -19.43 7.61
N SER A 30 -23.33 -20.55 8.25
CA SER A 30 -22.05 -21.25 8.07
C SER A 30 -21.78 -21.57 6.60
N LYS A 31 -22.80 -22.02 5.87
CA LYS A 31 -22.73 -22.34 4.43
C LYS A 31 -22.40 -21.10 3.59
N LYS A 32 -23.06 -19.97 3.83
CA LYS A 32 -22.83 -18.73 3.06
C LYS A 32 -21.44 -18.15 3.30
N LEU A 33 -20.97 -18.22 4.55
CA LEU A 33 -19.64 -17.75 4.92
C LEU A 33 -18.52 -18.75 4.57
N GLY A 34 -18.86 -19.99 4.19
CA GLY A 34 -17.89 -21.03 3.83
C GLY A 34 -17.05 -21.51 5.02
N ILE A 35 -17.61 -21.46 6.23
CA ILE A 35 -16.92 -21.83 7.47
C ILE A 35 -17.65 -22.97 8.17
N ASN A 36 -16.91 -23.83 8.88
CA ASN A 36 -17.50 -24.95 9.61
C ASN A 36 -18.45 -24.45 10.72
N LYS A 37 -19.41 -25.29 11.13
CA LYS A 37 -20.44 -24.91 12.11
C LYS A 37 -19.87 -24.45 13.45
N ARG A 38 -18.80 -25.08 13.94
CA ARG A 38 -18.19 -24.72 15.22
C ARG A 38 -17.60 -23.31 15.15
N THR A 39 -16.78 -23.02 14.16
CA THR A 39 -16.20 -21.68 13.95
C THR A 39 -17.27 -20.62 13.69
N PHE A 40 -18.32 -20.96 12.92
CA PHE A 40 -19.45 -20.08 12.71
C PHE A 40 -20.12 -19.68 14.03
N ASN A 41 -20.43 -20.64 14.90
CA ASN A 41 -21.06 -20.36 16.19
C ASN A 41 -20.20 -19.43 17.04
N TRP A 42 -18.89 -19.66 17.11
CA TRP A 42 -17.96 -18.77 17.82
C TRP A 42 -17.95 -17.33 17.29
N ILE A 43 -17.95 -17.16 15.96
CA ILE A 43 -18.03 -15.84 15.34
C ILE A 43 -19.35 -15.15 15.67
N ILE A 44 -20.44 -15.91 15.63
CA ILE A 44 -21.78 -15.41 15.95
C ILE A 44 -21.86 -14.98 17.41
N ASP A 45 -21.34 -15.75 18.35
CA ASP A 45 -21.32 -15.39 19.78
C ASP A 45 -20.58 -14.06 20.00
N ILE A 46 -19.45 -13.86 19.31
CA ILE A 46 -18.70 -12.59 19.34
C ILE A 46 -19.54 -11.45 18.75
N PHE A 47 -20.20 -11.67 17.61
CA PHE A 47 -21.03 -10.64 16.98
C PHE A 47 -22.27 -10.28 17.82
N GLU A 48 -22.87 -11.25 18.50
CA GLU A 48 -23.97 -11.02 19.46
C GLU A 48 -23.48 -10.19 20.65
N HIS A 49 -22.35 -10.58 21.26
CA HIS A 49 -21.75 -9.85 22.38
C HIS A 49 -21.45 -8.38 22.02
N LEU A 50 -20.97 -8.14 20.80
CA LEU A 50 -20.66 -6.79 20.30
C LEU A 50 -21.90 -6.00 19.81
N ASN A 51 -23.09 -6.61 19.84
CA ASN A 51 -24.33 -6.08 19.29
C ASN A 51 -24.23 -5.73 17.79
N PHE A 52 -23.57 -6.58 17.00
CA PHE A 52 -23.43 -6.40 15.55
C PHE A 52 -24.53 -7.09 14.75
N ILE A 53 -25.23 -8.03 15.37
CA ILE A 53 -26.30 -8.79 14.73
C ILE A 53 -27.61 -8.67 15.50
N SER A 54 -28.71 -8.86 14.78
CA SER A 54 -30.06 -9.02 15.31
C SER A 54 -30.59 -10.40 14.95
N THR A 55 -31.40 -10.97 15.85
CA THR A 55 -32.04 -12.27 15.64
C THR A 55 -33.54 -12.08 15.51
N THR A 56 -34.12 -12.59 14.42
CA THR A 56 -35.57 -12.60 14.18
C THR A 56 -35.97 -13.95 13.60
N ASN A 57 -36.94 -14.65 14.19
CA ASN A 57 -37.34 -16.00 13.77
C ASN A 57 -36.16 -16.99 13.64
N SER A 58 -35.20 -16.93 14.56
CA SER A 58 -33.95 -17.71 14.54
C SER A 58 -32.98 -17.38 13.40
N GLU A 59 -33.28 -16.41 12.55
CA GLU A 59 -32.37 -15.90 11.53
C GLU A 59 -31.49 -14.78 12.10
N LYS A 60 -30.19 -14.87 11.86
CA LYS A 60 -29.19 -13.91 12.34
C LYS A 60 -28.75 -13.01 11.19
N ARG A 61 -28.83 -11.69 11.38
CA ARG A 61 -28.55 -10.68 10.36
C ARG A 61 -27.66 -9.59 10.94
N PHE A 62 -26.77 -9.00 10.15
CA PHE A 62 -26.08 -7.80 10.60
C PHE A 62 -27.09 -6.65 10.77
N ASN A 63 -26.99 -5.93 11.88
CA ASN A 63 -27.68 -4.67 12.08
C ASN A 63 -26.83 -3.50 11.53
N ASN A 64 -27.31 -2.26 11.64
CA ASN A 64 -26.58 -1.08 11.16
C ASN A 64 -25.16 -0.94 11.72
N LYS A 65 -24.95 -1.27 13.00
CA LYS A 65 -23.63 -1.27 13.63
C LYS A 65 -22.72 -2.33 13.01
N GLY A 66 -23.22 -3.56 12.85
CA GLY A 66 -22.48 -4.65 12.22
C GLY A 66 -22.09 -4.36 10.78
N ILE A 67 -23.04 -3.85 9.98
CA ILE A 67 -22.78 -3.43 8.59
C ILE A 67 -21.73 -2.33 8.53
N PHE A 68 -21.80 -1.34 9.42
CA PHE A 68 -20.85 -0.24 9.48
C PHE A 68 -19.41 -0.74 9.66
N TYR A 69 -19.19 -1.69 10.57
CA TYR A 69 -17.87 -2.26 10.82
C TYR A 69 -17.43 -3.27 9.74
N ALA A 70 -18.35 -4.08 9.23
CA ALA A 70 -18.05 -5.06 8.17
C ALA A 70 -17.60 -4.37 6.87
N LYS A 71 -18.25 -3.26 6.48
CA LYS A 71 -17.84 -2.44 5.33
C LYS A 71 -16.45 -1.80 5.47
N ARG A 72 -15.89 -1.80 6.68
CA ARG A 72 -14.56 -1.26 7.00
C ARG A 72 -13.54 -2.34 7.33
N ALA A 73 -13.81 -3.60 6.96
CA ALA A 73 -12.93 -4.72 7.25
C ALA A 73 -11.48 -4.50 6.79
N SER A 74 -11.27 -3.84 5.65
CA SER A 74 -9.94 -3.51 5.13
C SER A 74 -9.12 -2.60 6.05
N ALA A 75 -9.77 -1.72 6.81
CA ALA A 75 -9.09 -0.83 7.76
C ALA A 75 -8.36 -1.58 8.88
N TYR A 76 -8.76 -2.82 9.18
CA TYR A 76 -8.06 -3.68 10.13
C TYR A 76 -6.91 -4.47 9.50
N GLY A 77 -6.89 -4.58 8.17
CA GLY A 77 -6.00 -5.51 7.44
C GLY A 77 -4.52 -5.24 7.69
N VAL A 78 -4.10 -3.98 7.64
CA VAL A 78 -2.69 -3.61 7.92
C VAL A 78 -2.29 -4.01 9.33
N THR A 79 -3.07 -3.65 10.35
CA THR A 79 -2.77 -3.99 11.74
C THR A 79 -2.73 -5.50 11.98
N VAL A 80 -3.72 -6.23 11.49
CA VAL A 80 -3.81 -7.69 11.65
C VAL A 80 -2.68 -8.41 10.89
N SER A 81 -2.20 -7.84 9.78
CA SER A 81 -1.09 -8.44 9.02
C SER A 81 0.21 -8.57 9.82
N TYR A 82 0.40 -7.78 10.89
CA TYR A 82 1.56 -7.82 11.78
C TYR A 82 1.40 -8.78 12.98
N LEU A 83 0.36 -9.61 13.03
CA LEU A 83 0.26 -10.66 14.05
C LEU A 83 1.53 -11.52 14.21
N PRO A 84 2.27 -11.91 13.15
CA PRO A 84 3.54 -12.61 13.31
C PRO A 84 4.60 -11.78 14.05
N THR A 85 4.67 -10.46 13.80
CA THR A 85 5.54 -9.54 14.55
C THR A 85 5.13 -9.50 16.03
N PHE A 86 3.84 -9.32 16.32
CA PHE A 86 3.36 -9.26 17.71
C PHE A 86 3.56 -10.57 18.47
N ALA A 87 3.49 -11.72 17.78
CA ALA A 87 3.79 -13.02 18.37
C ALA A 87 5.27 -13.16 18.79
N GLN A 88 6.16 -12.30 18.29
CA GLN A 88 7.59 -12.28 18.63
C GLN A 88 7.96 -11.14 19.59
N LEU A 89 6.98 -10.46 20.20
CA LEU A 89 7.22 -9.23 20.96
C LEU A 89 8.31 -9.39 22.04
N GLU A 90 8.30 -10.48 22.80
CA GLU A 90 9.34 -10.74 23.81
C GLU A 90 10.74 -10.84 23.17
N THR A 91 10.87 -11.60 22.08
CA THR A 91 12.14 -11.70 21.35
C THR A 91 12.60 -10.34 20.81
N LEU A 92 11.68 -9.51 20.33
CA LEU A 92 12.01 -8.19 19.80
C LEU A 92 12.38 -7.16 20.87
N LEU A 93 11.82 -7.29 22.09
CA LEU A 93 12.06 -6.35 23.18
C LEU A 93 13.30 -6.67 24.00
N ILE A 94 13.56 -7.96 24.27
CA ILE A 94 14.63 -8.39 25.20
C ILE A 94 15.55 -9.47 24.62
N GLY A 95 15.25 -9.98 23.42
CA GLY A 95 16.02 -11.03 22.75
C GLY A 95 16.74 -10.53 21.50
N ASP A 96 16.71 -11.34 20.43
CA ASP A 96 17.31 -10.99 19.14
C ASP A 96 16.34 -10.20 18.24
N PRO A 97 16.56 -8.89 18.03
CA PRO A 97 15.73 -8.07 17.14
C PRO A 97 15.91 -8.44 15.67
N ASN A 98 16.94 -9.22 15.30
CA ASN A 98 17.17 -9.61 13.91
C ASN A 98 16.18 -10.66 13.41
N LYS A 99 15.46 -11.33 14.31
CA LYS A 99 14.39 -12.29 13.97
C LYS A 99 13.32 -11.71 13.06
N LEU A 100 13.06 -10.41 13.15
CA LEU A 100 12.12 -9.68 12.27
C LEU A 100 12.50 -9.77 10.77
N TRP A 101 13.78 -9.93 10.48
CA TRP A 101 14.33 -9.88 9.12
C TRP A 101 14.57 -11.27 8.51
N GLU A 102 14.30 -12.33 9.26
CA GLU A 102 14.33 -13.69 8.73
C GLU A 102 13.31 -13.84 7.60
N LYS A 103 13.72 -14.53 6.54
CA LYS A 103 12.85 -14.83 5.41
C LYS A 103 12.26 -16.22 5.56
N THR A 104 11.09 -16.43 4.96
CA THR A 104 10.52 -17.77 4.79
C THR A 104 11.39 -18.60 3.84
N ALA A 105 11.10 -19.91 3.73
CA ALA A 105 11.77 -20.78 2.77
C ALA A 105 11.67 -20.28 1.31
N ASP A 106 10.58 -19.59 0.98
CA ASP A 106 10.33 -19.00 -0.33
C ASP A 106 11.00 -17.62 -0.52
N GLY A 107 11.74 -17.14 0.50
CA GLY A 107 12.39 -15.83 0.48
C GLY A 107 11.47 -14.65 0.78
N ASP A 108 10.23 -14.91 1.22
CA ASP A 108 9.26 -13.87 1.61
C ASP A 108 9.52 -13.36 3.04
N GLU A 109 8.91 -12.24 3.39
CA GLU A 109 8.99 -11.66 4.73
C GLU A 109 8.22 -12.53 5.73
N SER A 110 8.86 -12.90 6.84
CA SER A 110 8.23 -13.72 7.89
C SER A 110 7.43 -12.91 8.91
N HIS A 111 7.78 -11.63 9.10
CA HIS A 111 7.23 -10.78 10.15
C HIS A 111 5.83 -10.22 9.84
N VAL A 112 5.38 -10.32 8.59
CA VAL A 112 4.12 -9.74 8.12
C VAL A 112 3.43 -10.65 7.12
N TYR A 113 2.11 -10.80 7.23
CA TYR A 113 1.31 -11.43 6.18
C TYR A 113 1.13 -10.46 5.00
N ARG A 114 2.11 -10.43 4.10
CA ARG A 114 2.22 -9.40 3.04
C ARG A 114 0.96 -9.28 2.17
N TYR A 115 0.32 -10.39 1.79
CA TYR A 115 -0.93 -10.34 1.02
C TYR A 115 -2.05 -9.59 1.76
N MET A 116 -2.23 -9.88 3.05
CA MET A 116 -3.21 -9.21 3.92
C MET A 116 -2.86 -7.72 4.12
N ASN A 117 -1.57 -7.41 4.26
CA ASN A 117 -1.09 -6.04 4.39
C ASN A 117 -1.45 -5.20 3.15
N VAL A 118 -1.17 -5.74 1.96
CA VAL A 118 -1.49 -5.11 0.67
C VAL A 118 -3.01 -4.92 0.54
N TRP A 119 -3.81 -5.98 0.79
CA TRP A 119 -5.27 -5.90 0.75
C TRP A 119 -5.83 -4.82 1.69
N GLY A 120 -5.33 -4.74 2.92
CA GLY A 120 -5.76 -3.74 3.90
C GLY A 120 -5.41 -2.31 3.47
N SER A 121 -4.21 -2.10 2.92
CA SER A 121 -3.75 -0.78 2.48
C SER A 121 -4.51 -0.24 1.26
N GLY A 122 -4.90 -1.11 0.31
CA GLY A 122 -5.62 -0.72 -0.90
C GLY A 122 -6.96 -0.02 -0.65
N GLY A 123 -7.66 -0.40 0.43
CA GLY A 123 -8.93 0.23 0.81
C GLY A 123 -8.81 1.70 1.23
N ALA A 124 -7.63 2.13 1.70
CA ALA A 124 -7.39 3.51 2.14
C ALA A 124 -7.05 4.46 0.99
N HIS A 125 -6.54 3.95 -0.15
CA HIS A 125 -5.97 4.78 -1.22
C HIS A 125 -7.00 5.59 -2.02
N SER A 126 -8.23 5.09 -2.16
CA SER A 126 -9.28 5.71 -2.99
C SER A 126 -9.64 7.16 -2.61
N THR A 127 -9.51 7.53 -1.34
CA THR A 127 -9.82 8.89 -0.88
C THR A 127 -8.72 9.88 -1.24
N TYR A 128 -7.45 9.44 -1.21
CA TYR A 128 -6.30 10.27 -1.56
C TYR A 128 -6.24 10.57 -3.06
N PHE A 129 -6.70 9.63 -3.89
CA PHE A 129 -6.67 9.76 -5.35
C PHE A 129 -7.45 10.99 -5.85
N LYS A 130 -8.56 11.36 -5.19
CA LYS A 130 -9.34 12.55 -5.60
C LYS A 130 -8.51 13.84 -5.63
N LYS A 131 -7.58 14.03 -4.69
CA LYS A 131 -6.71 15.21 -4.68
C LYS A 131 -5.57 15.11 -5.68
N ILE A 132 -5.10 13.90 -5.95
CA ILE A 132 -4.11 13.65 -6.99
C ILE A 132 -4.71 13.96 -8.37
N ASP A 133 -5.99 13.63 -8.61
CA ASP A 133 -6.67 13.93 -9.88
C ASP A 133 -6.57 15.40 -10.26
N GLU A 134 -6.82 16.31 -9.30
CA GLU A 134 -6.73 17.76 -9.51
C GLU A 134 -5.33 18.16 -10.00
N ILE A 135 -4.27 17.61 -9.39
CA ILE A 135 -2.86 17.89 -9.73
C ILE A 135 -2.52 17.33 -11.12
N ILE A 136 -2.90 16.07 -11.40
CA ILE A 136 -2.64 15.43 -12.70
C ILE A 136 -3.33 16.20 -13.82
N ILE A 137 -4.59 16.58 -13.62
CA ILE A 137 -5.36 17.35 -14.60
C ILE A 137 -4.70 18.69 -14.87
N GLU A 138 -4.26 19.41 -13.83
CA GLU A 138 -3.56 20.68 -13.98
C GLU A 138 -2.26 20.51 -14.81
N ILE A 139 -1.40 19.56 -14.44
CA ILE A 139 -0.10 19.33 -15.10
C ILE A 139 -0.28 19.01 -16.58
N PHE A 140 -1.18 18.07 -16.91
CA PHE A 140 -1.34 17.58 -18.29
C PHE A 140 -2.32 18.43 -19.14
N ASN A 141 -2.79 19.56 -18.61
CA ASN A 141 -3.47 20.63 -19.36
C ASN A 141 -2.56 21.81 -19.73
N ARG A 142 -1.33 21.86 -19.22
CA ARG A 142 -0.33 22.87 -19.60
C ARG A 142 0.12 22.72 -21.06
N PRO A 143 0.77 23.73 -21.67
CA PRO A 143 1.41 23.58 -22.97
C PRO A 143 2.31 22.34 -23.05
N ILE A 144 2.33 21.64 -24.19
CA ILE A 144 2.97 20.31 -24.31
C ILE A 144 4.46 20.31 -23.94
N ASN A 145 5.16 21.42 -24.19
CA ASN A 145 6.57 21.63 -23.90
C ASN A 145 6.87 21.86 -22.41
N GLU A 146 5.85 22.14 -21.60
CA GLU A 146 5.94 22.30 -20.14
C GLU A 146 5.47 21.03 -19.39
N GLN A 147 4.90 20.07 -20.10
CA GLN A 147 4.44 18.81 -19.50
C GLN A 147 5.62 17.86 -19.28
N PRO A 148 5.53 16.99 -18.25
CA PRO A 148 6.40 15.83 -18.14
C PRO A 148 6.32 14.95 -19.39
N LYS A 149 7.44 14.30 -19.73
CA LYS A 149 7.48 13.35 -20.87
C LYS A 149 6.71 12.06 -20.57
N GLY A 150 6.50 11.78 -19.28
CA GLY A 150 5.85 10.58 -18.79
C GLY A 150 5.57 10.65 -17.29
N ILE A 151 5.10 9.54 -16.74
CA ILE A 151 4.97 9.33 -15.30
C ILE A 151 5.81 8.13 -14.87
N ILE A 152 6.31 8.17 -13.65
CA ILE A 152 6.92 7.01 -13.00
C ILE A 152 6.32 6.84 -11.60
N ASP A 153 5.82 5.64 -11.31
CA ASP A 153 5.38 5.26 -9.98
C ASP A 153 6.43 4.36 -9.32
N ILE A 154 7.10 4.87 -8.30
CA ILE A 154 8.10 4.13 -7.53
C ILE A 154 7.41 3.46 -6.34
N GLY A 155 7.58 2.14 -6.23
CA GLY A 155 6.78 1.26 -5.36
C GLY A 155 5.41 0.98 -5.95
N CYS A 156 5.34 0.67 -7.25
CA CYS A 156 4.08 0.60 -7.99
C CYS A 156 3.11 -0.51 -7.54
N GLY A 157 3.55 -1.47 -6.73
CA GLY A 157 2.68 -2.48 -6.13
C GLY A 157 1.94 -3.31 -7.18
N ASP A 158 0.62 -3.24 -7.21
CA ASP A 158 -0.23 -3.96 -8.18
C ASP A 158 -0.57 -3.12 -9.43
N GLY A 159 -0.03 -1.91 -9.56
CA GLY A 159 -0.28 -1.00 -10.68
C GLY A 159 -1.60 -0.25 -10.63
N THR A 160 -2.36 -0.33 -9.52
CA THR A 160 -3.65 0.38 -9.39
C THR A 160 -3.51 1.88 -9.54
N PHE A 161 -2.47 2.47 -8.95
CA PHE A 161 -2.24 3.90 -9.07
C PHE A 161 -1.84 4.32 -10.49
N ILE A 162 -0.97 3.54 -11.14
CA ILE A 162 -0.60 3.76 -12.55
C ILE A 162 -1.84 3.76 -13.45
N HIS A 163 -2.69 2.74 -13.33
CA HIS A 163 -3.93 2.67 -14.10
C HIS A 163 -4.78 3.91 -13.86
N HIS A 164 -5.01 4.25 -12.59
CA HIS A 164 -5.81 5.42 -12.21
C HIS A 164 -5.28 6.71 -12.83
N VAL A 165 -3.99 7.01 -12.69
CA VAL A 165 -3.38 8.22 -13.26
C VAL A 165 -3.47 8.23 -14.78
N TYR A 166 -3.19 7.10 -15.45
CA TYR A 166 -3.30 7.00 -16.90
C TYR A 166 -4.72 7.30 -17.38
N SER A 167 -5.75 6.74 -16.72
CA SER A 167 -7.16 6.99 -17.06
C SER A 167 -7.54 8.46 -16.87
N ILE A 168 -7.06 9.11 -15.81
CA ILE A 168 -7.26 10.56 -15.63
C ILE A 168 -6.61 11.35 -16.78
N ILE A 169 -5.37 11.02 -17.16
CA ILE A 169 -4.67 11.71 -18.26
C ILE A 169 -5.41 11.50 -19.58
N SER A 170 -5.77 10.27 -19.92
CA SER A 170 -6.38 9.92 -21.19
C SER A 170 -7.78 10.51 -21.34
N GLU A 171 -8.59 10.51 -20.29
CA GLU A 171 -10.00 10.90 -20.36
C GLU A 171 -10.25 12.39 -20.03
N LYS A 172 -9.43 13.00 -19.16
CA LYS A 172 -9.76 14.29 -18.53
C LYS A 172 -8.77 15.42 -18.82
N THR A 173 -7.80 15.22 -19.72
CA THR A 173 -6.77 16.24 -19.99
C THR A 173 -6.61 16.57 -21.48
N ALA A 174 -6.02 17.72 -21.77
CA ALA A 174 -5.68 18.13 -23.12
C ALA A 174 -4.64 17.18 -23.75
N ARG A 175 -3.70 16.64 -22.94
CA ARG A 175 -2.75 15.62 -23.38
C ARG A 175 -3.45 14.36 -23.86
N GLY A 176 -4.49 13.91 -23.16
CA GLY A 176 -5.29 12.73 -23.52
C GLY A 176 -5.82 12.77 -24.97
N LYS A 177 -6.23 13.94 -25.43
CA LYS A 177 -6.76 14.17 -26.80
C LYS A 177 -5.71 14.03 -27.91
N ILE A 178 -4.42 14.04 -27.57
CA ILE A 178 -3.31 14.06 -28.52
C ILE A 178 -2.26 12.96 -28.26
N LEU A 179 -2.59 11.92 -27.48
CA LEU A 179 -1.66 10.83 -27.15
C LEU A 179 -1.08 10.11 -28.39
N SER A 180 -1.79 10.10 -29.51
CA SER A 180 -1.26 9.53 -30.78
C SER A 180 -0.10 10.33 -31.38
N LYS A 181 -0.08 11.65 -31.16
CA LYS A 181 1.00 12.55 -31.62
C LYS A 181 2.07 12.77 -30.55
N HIS A 182 1.65 12.79 -29.29
CA HIS A 182 2.50 13.00 -28.12
C HIS A 182 2.23 11.87 -27.11
N PRO A 183 2.76 10.66 -27.33
CA PRO A 183 2.55 9.55 -26.40
C PRO A 183 3.12 9.90 -25.03
N ILE A 184 2.56 9.27 -23.99
CA ILE A 184 3.03 9.41 -22.62
C ILE A 184 3.79 8.15 -22.24
N LEU A 185 5.02 8.30 -21.73
CA LEU A 185 5.75 7.16 -21.19
C LEU A 185 5.20 6.84 -19.80
N ILE A 186 4.86 5.57 -19.56
CA ILE A 186 4.43 5.08 -18.25
C ILE A 186 5.49 4.12 -17.73
N VAL A 187 6.01 4.38 -16.53
CA VAL A 187 6.99 3.52 -15.87
C VAL A 187 6.48 3.07 -14.51
N GLY A 188 6.49 1.77 -14.26
CA GLY A 188 6.27 1.21 -12.91
C GLY A 188 7.57 0.63 -12.38
N ALA A 189 8.04 1.14 -11.24
CA ALA A 189 9.25 0.67 -10.59
C ALA A 189 8.92 0.03 -9.24
N ASP A 190 9.38 -1.19 -9.00
CA ASP A 190 9.23 -1.85 -7.69
C ASP A 190 10.40 -2.79 -7.44
N TYR A 191 10.89 -2.86 -6.20
CA TYR A 191 11.98 -3.76 -5.83
C TYR A 191 11.48 -5.21 -5.73
N ASN A 192 10.20 -5.42 -5.41
CA ASN A 192 9.58 -6.73 -5.26
C ASN A 192 9.15 -7.33 -6.61
N LYS A 193 9.60 -8.57 -6.90
CA LYS A 193 9.29 -9.24 -8.17
C LYS A 193 7.80 -9.57 -8.33
N LYS A 194 7.09 -9.95 -7.26
CA LYS A 194 5.66 -10.28 -7.30
C LYS A 194 4.83 -9.03 -7.63
N ALA A 195 5.17 -7.88 -7.06
CA ALA A 195 4.56 -6.59 -7.38
C ALA A 195 4.72 -6.25 -8.87
N ARG A 196 5.95 -6.33 -9.41
CA ARG A 196 6.19 -6.11 -10.84
C ARG A 196 5.38 -7.05 -11.75
N ILE A 197 5.22 -8.32 -11.38
CA ILE A 197 4.38 -9.26 -12.13
C ILE A 197 2.91 -8.85 -12.07
N ALA A 198 2.40 -8.52 -10.89
CA ALA A 198 1.01 -8.05 -10.72
C ALA A 198 0.73 -6.79 -11.54
N THR A 199 1.65 -5.81 -11.50
CA THR A 199 1.57 -4.59 -12.30
C THR A 199 1.55 -4.91 -13.80
N ARG A 200 2.45 -5.77 -14.30
CA ARG A 200 2.45 -6.16 -15.74
C ARG A 200 1.13 -6.80 -16.16
N ASN A 201 0.61 -7.72 -15.36
CA ASN A 201 -0.67 -8.38 -15.65
C ASN A 201 -1.82 -7.37 -15.72
N LYS A 202 -1.84 -6.39 -14.80
CA LYS A 202 -2.83 -5.32 -14.79
C LYS A 202 -2.70 -4.41 -16.02
N MET A 203 -1.51 -3.91 -16.32
CA MET A 203 -1.28 -3.06 -17.49
C MET A 203 -1.67 -3.77 -18.79
N SER A 204 -1.35 -5.06 -18.91
CA SER A 204 -1.76 -5.87 -20.05
C SER A 204 -3.28 -6.06 -20.14
N ALA A 205 -3.97 -6.28 -19.01
CA ALA A 205 -5.41 -6.44 -18.98
C ALA A 205 -6.16 -5.14 -19.34
N GLU A 206 -5.61 -3.99 -18.94
CA GLU A 206 -6.17 -2.66 -19.21
C GLU A 206 -5.68 -2.05 -20.54
N ASN A 207 -4.87 -2.78 -21.34
CA ASN A 207 -4.26 -2.31 -22.59
C ASN A 207 -3.43 -1.01 -22.43
N ILE A 208 -2.70 -0.88 -21.33
CA ILE A 208 -1.81 0.25 -21.04
C ILE A 208 -0.37 -0.15 -21.39
N SER A 209 0.26 0.60 -22.28
CA SER A 209 1.69 0.44 -22.57
C SER A 209 2.52 1.05 -21.45
N ALA A 210 3.19 0.19 -20.66
CA ALA A 210 3.99 0.60 -19.52
C ALA A 210 5.27 -0.23 -19.37
N GLU A 211 6.37 0.44 -19.05
CA GLU A 211 7.66 -0.17 -18.78
C GLU A 211 7.76 -0.53 -17.30
N ILE A 212 7.79 -1.83 -16.99
CA ILE A 212 7.84 -2.30 -15.60
C ILE A 212 9.25 -2.79 -15.26
N VAL A 213 9.91 -2.05 -14.38
CA VAL A 213 11.35 -2.17 -14.08
C VAL A 213 11.60 -2.44 -12.60
N PHE A 214 12.78 -2.96 -12.29
CA PHE A 214 13.27 -2.96 -10.91
C PHE A 214 13.65 -1.54 -10.51
N GLY A 215 13.26 -1.11 -9.30
CA GLY A 215 13.69 0.16 -8.74
C GLY A 215 13.50 0.19 -7.22
N ASP A 216 14.39 0.89 -6.53
CA ASP A 216 14.35 1.10 -5.08
C ASP A 216 14.33 2.61 -4.81
N ILE A 217 13.37 3.06 -4.01
CA ILE A 217 13.26 4.46 -3.59
C ILE A 217 14.48 4.92 -2.79
N SER A 218 15.19 3.98 -2.16
CA SER A 218 16.37 4.22 -1.35
C SER A 218 17.62 4.49 -2.20
N ASP A 219 17.56 4.25 -3.52
CA ASP A 219 18.66 4.42 -4.48
C ASP A 219 18.19 5.08 -5.80
N PRO A 220 17.80 6.35 -5.76
CA PRO A 220 17.22 7.03 -6.91
C PRO A 220 18.27 7.37 -8.00
N GLU A 221 19.56 7.44 -7.66
CA GLU A 221 20.65 7.61 -8.64
C GLU A 221 20.75 6.42 -9.59
N ASN A 222 20.70 5.21 -9.03
CA ASN A 222 20.76 3.99 -9.80
C ASN A 222 19.48 3.77 -10.62
N LEU A 223 18.32 4.16 -10.07
CA LEU A 223 17.07 4.22 -10.83
C LEU A 223 17.20 5.16 -12.05
N ASN A 224 17.72 6.37 -11.84
CA ASN A 224 17.94 7.33 -12.93
C ASN A 224 18.92 6.78 -13.99
N LYS A 225 20.04 6.20 -13.57
CA LYS A 225 21.01 5.56 -14.48
C LYS A 225 20.34 4.47 -15.32
N MET A 226 19.55 3.61 -14.70
CA MET A 226 18.82 2.55 -15.38
C MET A 226 17.81 3.09 -16.40
N LEU A 227 17.07 4.16 -16.07
CA LEU A 227 16.14 4.80 -17.00
C LEU A 227 16.86 5.39 -18.21
N ILE A 228 18.01 6.03 -18.01
CA ILE A 228 18.83 6.57 -19.11
C ILE A 228 19.32 5.44 -20.00
N GLU A 229 19.88 4.37 -19.42
CA GLU A 229 20.46 3.25 -20.16
C GLU A 229 19.41 2.45 -20.94
N LYS A 230 18.22 2.24 -20.37
CA LYS A 230 17.19 1.39 -20.99
C LYS A 230 16.18 2.14 -21.84
N LEU A 231 15.81 3.35 -21.42
CA LEU A 231 14.70 4.10 -22.01
C LEU A 231 15.15 5.45 -22.59
N GLY A 232 16.42 5.82 -22.45
CA GLY A 232 16.94 7.09 -22.94
C GLY A 232 16.31 8.31 -22.27
N ILE A 233 15.75 8.15 -21.06
CA ILE A 233 15.03 9.21 -20.34
C ILE A 233 15.61 9.39 -18.94
N ARG A 234 15.64 10.64 -18.48
CA ARG A 234 16.04 10.98 -17.11
C ARG A 234 14.87 10.85 -16.16
N LEU A 235 15.15 10.52 -14.91
CA LEU A 235 14.16 10.50 -13.85
C LEU A 235 13.48 11.88 -13.70
N GLY A 236 14.23 12.98 -13.80
CA GLY A 236 13.71 14.35 -13.72
C GLY A 236 12.81 14.77 -14.89
N ASP A 237 12.84 14.05 -16.02
CA ASP A 237 11.94 14.30 -17.16
C ASP A 237 10.53 13.72 -16.95
N LEU A 238 10.36 12.88 -15.92
CA LEU A 238 9.11 12.20 -15.58
C LEU A 238 8.42 12.87 -14.39
N LEU A 239 7.09 12.80 -14.36
CA LEU A 239 6.34 13.07 -13.15
C LEU A 239 6.60 11.94 -12.16
N ASN A 240 7.41 12.22 -11.15
CA ASN A 240 7.79 11.26 -10.12
C ASN A 240 6.67 11.13 -9.09
N THR A 241 5.98 10.00 -9.09
CA THR A 241 4.94 9.68 -8.13
C THR A 241 5.37 8.52 -7.23
N ARG A 242 4.90 8.56 -6.00
CA ARG A 242 5.03 7.47 -5.02
C ARG A 242 3.98 7.69 -3.93
N THR A 243 3.30 6.63 -3.53
CA THR A 243 2.29 6.70 -2.47
C THR A 243 2.76 5.94 -1.25
N PHE A 244 2.86 6.61 -0.11
CA PHE A 244 3.17 6.00 1.20
C PHE A 244 4.46 5.17 1.21
N LEU A 245 5.52 5.64 0.55
CA LEU A 245 6.76 4.84 0.39
C LEU A 245 7.97 5.37 1.16
N ASP A 246 8.15 6.69 1.28
CA ASP A 246 9.36 7.26 1.87
C ASP A 246 9.61 6.79 3.31
N HIS A 247 8.55 6.53 4.09
CA HIS A 247 8.67 6.03 5.46
C HIS A 247 9.13 4.56 5.55
N ASN A 248 8.99 3.80 4.47
CA ASN A 248 9.33 2.38 4.39
C ASN A 248 10.68 2.14 3.66
N ARG A 249 11.45 3.19 3.41
CA ARG A 249 12.81 3.08 2.85
C ARG A 249 13.73 2.36 3.82
N ILE A 250 14.80 1.76 3.28
CA ILE A 250 15.82 1.15 4.13
C ILE A 250 16.60 2.27 4.82
N TYR A 251 16.55 2.30 6.15
CA TYR A 251 17.28 3.27 6.94
C TYR A 251 18.79 3.11 6.73
N GLN A 252 19.47 4.25 6.54
CA GLN A 252 20.92 4.34 6.49
C GLN A 252 21.41 5.40 7.48
N LYS A 253 22.47 5.10 8.23
CA LYS A 253 23.04 6.06 9.18
C LYS A 253 23.65 7.23 8.39
N PRO A 254 23.27 8.50 8.68
CA PRO A 254 23.88 9.63 8.00
C PRO A 254 25.33 9.79 8.47
N THR A 255 26.19 10.31 7.58
CA THR A 255 27.61 10.54 7.86
C THR A 255 27.83 11.61 8.93
N LYS A 256 26.95 12.60 8.99
CA LYS A 256 26.91 13.68 9.98
C LYS A 256 25.49 13.87 10.49
N THR A 257 25.31 14.45 11.67
CA THR A 257 23.99 14.84 12.21
C THR A 257 24.08 16.25 12.74
N GLU A 258 23.60 17.21 11.95
CA GLU A 258 23.69 18.64 12.25
C GLU A 258 22.30 19.25 12.54
N LEU A 259 21.24 18.62 12.02
CA LEU A 259 19.88 19.06 12.26
C LEU A 259 19.38 18.69 13.65
N THR A 260 18.52 19.55 14.20
CA THR A 260 17.75 19.30 15.41
C THR A 260 16.26 19.22 15.10
N THR A 261 15.53 18.37 15.81
CA THR A 261 14.07 18.28 15.71
C THR A 261 13.42 18.23 17.09
N LYS A 262 12.15 18.68 17.16
CA LYS A 262 11.27 18.54 18.33
C LYS A 262 10.36 17.31 18.23
N SER A 263 10.56 16.46 17.22
CA SER A 263 9.77 15.25 17.05
C SER A 263 9.87 14.35 18.28
N GLU A 264 8.74 13.82 18.72
CA GLU A 264 8.61 12.84 19.80
C GLU A 264 8.48 11.40 19.26
N GLY A 265 8.61 11.22 17.95
CA GLY A 265 8.53 9.90 17.32
C GLY A 265 9.59 8.94 17.86
N ALA A 266 9.28 7.64 17.81
CA ALA A 266 10.19 6.57 18.23
C ALA A 266 10.51 5.67 17.04
N PHE A 267 11.81 5.49 16.78
CA PHE A 267 12.29 4.74 15.63
C PHE A 267 13.40 3.80 16.06
N ALA A 268 13.45 2.63 15.43
CA ALA A 268 14.49 1.65 15.68
C ALA A 268 14.91 0.97 14.37
N TYR A 269 16.17 0.58 14.30
CA TYR A 269 16.69 -0.25 13.22
C TYR A 269 17.64 -1.29 13.82
N ARG A 270 17.35 -2.57 13.55
CA ARG A 270 18.08 -3.72 14.10
C ARG A 270 18.27 -3.64 15.63
N GLY A 271 17.19 -3.33 16.34
CA GLY A 271 17.16 -3.21 17.81
C GLY A 271 17.78 -1.93 18.39
N ARG A 272 18.48 -1.13 17.58
CA ARG A 272 19.01 0.15 18.04
C ARG A 272 17.93 1.23 17.94
N ARG A 273 17.62 1.90 19.05
CA ARG A 273 16.87 3.16 19.04
C ARG A 273 17.63 4.19 18.20
N ILE A 274 16.97 4.78 17.21
CA ILE A 274 17.51 5.85 16.39
C ILE A 274 17.17 7.20 17.05
N PRO A 275 18.15 8.06 17.37
CA PRO A 275 17.91 9.43 17.81
C PRO A 275 17.13 10.25 16.77
N ASN A 276 16.19 11.09 17.22
CA ASN A 276 15.29 11.80 16.30
C ASN A 276 16.03 12.80 15.40
N ASN A 277 17.07 13.46 15.91
CA ASN A 277 17.93 14.33 15.12
C ASN A 277 18.65 13.56 14.00
N GLU A 278 19.13 12.35 14.30
CA GLU A 278 19.80 11.46 13.34
C GLU A 278 18.84 11.01 12.24
N LEU A 279 17.61 10.63 12.61
CA LEU A 279 16.60 10.26 11.63
C LEU A 279 16.14 11.46 10.78
N PHE A 280 16.02 12.63 11.40
CA PHE A 280 15.63 13.85 10.69
C PHE A 280 16.67 14.26 9.66
N GLN A 281 17.95 14.16 10.01
CA GLN A 281 19.05 14.32 9.06
C GLN A 281 18.99 13.27 7.95
N ASN A 282 18.78 11.99 8.28
CA ASN A 282 18.63 10.94 7.28
C ASN A 282 17.49 11.23 6.28
N LEU A 283 16.36 11.74 6.77
CA LEU A 283 15.24 12.13 5.90
C LEU A 283 15.58 13.32 5.01
N LYS A 284 16.26 14.35 5.54
CA LYS A 284 16.73 15.48 4.73
C LYS A 284 17.64 15.00 3.61
N ASN A 285 18.66 14.19 3.93
CA ASN A 285 19.61 13.69 2.94
C ASN A 285 18.91 12.89 1.83
N HIS A 286 17.92 12.06 2.19
CA HIS A 286 17.09 11.34 1.21
C HIS A 286 16.38 12.27 0.23
N PHE A 287 15.75 13.34 0.72
CA PHE A 287 15.08 14.31 -0.14
C PHE A 287 16.03 15.20 -0.94
N GLU A 288 17.23 15.50 -0.41
CA GLU A 288 18.25 16.23 -1.15
C GLU A 288 18.75 15.43 -2.35
N ILE A 289 19.00 14.12 -2.18
CA ILE A 289 19.38 13.25 -3.30
C ILE A 289 18.27 13.27 -4.37
N LEU A 290 17.01 13.04 -3.97
CA LEU A 290 15.87 13.07 -4.89
C LEU A 290 15.71 14.42 -5.61
N GLY A 291 15.92 15.54 -4.91
CA GLY A 291 15.82 16.89 -5.48
C GLY A 291 17.03 17.31 -6.32
N SER A 292 18.18 16.64 -6.15
CA SER A 292 19.40 16.92 -6.91
C SER A 292 19.49 16.18 -8.25
N LEU A 293 18.59 15.22 -8.50
CA LEU A 293 18.59 14.45 -9.74
C LEU A 293 18.08 15.32 -10.90
N PRO A 294 18.84 15.39 -12.01
CA PRO A 294 18.55 16.26 -13.14
C PRO A 294 17.46 15.73 -14.09
#